data_AF-A0A967FV03-F1
#
_entry.id   AF-A0A967FV03-F1
#
_cell.length_a   1.000
_cell.length_b   1.000
_cell.length_c   1.000
_cell.angle_alpha   90.00
_cell.angle_beta   90.00
_cell.angle_gamma   90.00
#
_symmetry.space_group_name_H-M   'P 1'
#
loop_
_entity.id
_entity.type
_entity.pdbx_description
1 polymer ?
#
loop_
_entity_poly.entity_id
_entity_poly.type
_entity_poly.pdbx_seq_one_letter_code
_entity_poly.pdbx_strand_id
1 'polypeptide(L)'
;MPNADRRASFPGEQLMRSLDLKLVRDLWRLKGQVLAVGLVIASGVGVLVMSLTALDSLEETAKAYYERYRFAHVFAGVKRAPESLARRIADIPGVQTVETRISKYAILDLPHFADPAIGRLISIPEHGESLLNKLALRQGRLVAPGRENEVVLSEPFADAHGFVL
;
A
#
# COMPACT_ATOMS: atom_id res chain seq x y z
N MET A 1 63.58 -28.19 28.77
CA MET A 1 63.68 -26.74 28.53
C MET A 1 62.28 -26.16 28.43
N PRO A 2 61.82 -25.30 29.35
CA PRO A 2 60.54 -24.61 29.25
C PRO A 2 60.76 -23.16 28.80
N ASN A 3 60.20 -22.76 27.65
CA ASN A 3 60.12 -21.36 27.21
C ASN A 3 58.65 -21.16 26.75
N ALA A 4 57.81 -20.64 27.63
CA ALA A 4 57.39 -19.24 27.63
C ALA A 4 56.61 -18.88 26.36
N ASP A 5 55.30 -19.13 26.42
CA ASP A 5 54.34 -18.36 25.65
C ASP A 5 53.20 -17.92 26.58
N ARG A 6 53.58 -17.22 27.66
CA ARG A 6 52.63 -16.44 28.47
C ARG A 6 52.33 -15.18 27.66
N ARG A 7 51.31 -15.27 26.81
CA ARG A 7 50.66 -14.07 26.26
C ARG A 7 50.27 -13.19 27.44
N ALA A 8 50.95 -12.06 27.59
CA ALA A 8 50.62 -11.04 28.55
C ALA A 8 49.24 -10.48 28.16
N SER A 9 48.18 -11.05 28.74
CA SER A 9 46.84 -10.47 28.66
C SER A 9 46.92 -9.09 29.29
N PHE A 10 46.60 -8.06 28.51
CA PHE A 10 46.71 -6.67 28.94
C PHE A 10 45.84 -6.48 30.18
N PRO A 11 46.31 -5.79 31.23
CA PRO A 11 45.59 -5.64 32.49
C PRO A 11 44.18 -5.05 32.30
N GLY A 12 43.95 -4.28 31.23
CA GLY A 12 42.63 -3.78 30.85
C GLY A 12 41.61 -4.87 30.48
N GLU A 13 42.02 -5.97 29.84
CA GLU A 13 41.11 -7.08 29.50
C GLU A 13 40.64 -7.82 30.76
N GLN A 14 41.55 -8.09 31.71
CA GLN A 14 41.21 -8.76 32.96
C GLN A 14 40.39 -7.88 33.90
N LEU A 15 40.64 -6.56 33.88
CA LEU A 15 39.86 -5.60 34.65
C LEU A 15 38.44 -5.44 34.09
N MET A 16 38.29 -5.33 32.76
CA MET A 16 36.99 -5.32 32.09
C MET A 16 36.19 -6.59 32.43
N ARG A 17 36.83 -7.76 32.33
CA ARG A 17 36.17 -9.04 32.66
C ARG A 17 35.73 -9.13 34.12
N SER A 18 36.51 -8.55 35.04
CA SER A 18 36.20 -8.52 36.48
C SER A 18 35.07 -7.53 36.81
N LEU A 19 35.03 -6.40 36.11
CA LEU A 19 33.96 -5.41 36.19
C LEU A 19 32.64 -6.00 35.66
N ASP A 20 32.65 -6.69 34.52
CA ASP A 20 31.47 -7.33 33.94
C ASP A 20 30.89 -8.42 34.86
N LEU A 21 31.74 -9.27 35.44
CA LEU A 21 31.31 -10.31 36.39
C LEU A 21 30.67 -9.71 37.64
N LYS A 22 31.19 -8.58 38.14
CA LYS A 22 30.58 -7.85 39.25
C LYS A 22 29.25 -7.21 38.83
N LEU A 23 29.20 -6.61 37.64
CA LEU A 23 28.01 -5.98 37.09
C LEU A 23 26.85 -6.97 36.93
N VAL A 24 27.13 -8.17 36.40
CA VAL A 24 26.13 -9.26 36.27
C VAL A 24 25.62 -9.71 37.63
N ARG A 25 26.50 -9.85 38.63
CA ARG A 25 26.11 -10.25 39.99
C ARG A 25 25.25 -9.18 40.67
N ASP A 26 25.56 -7.92 40.44
CA ASP A 26 24.78 -6.80 40.98
C ASP A 26 23.43 -6.67 40.25
N LEU A 27 23.39 -6.90 38.93
CA LEU A 27 22.15 -7.06 38.15
C LEU A 27 21.27 -8.20 38.69
N TRP A 28 21.91 -9.32 39.09
CA TRP A 28 21.25 -10.47 39.71
C TRP A 28 20.74 -10.20 41.14
N ARG A 29 21.22 -9.16 41.81
CA ARG A 29 20.65 -8.71 43.09
C ARG A 29 19.46 -7.77 42.88
N LEU A 30 19.45 -7.02 41.77
CA LEU A 30 18.43 -6.03 41.42
C LEU A 30 17.41 -6.51 40.37
N LYS A 31 17.19 -7.83 40.28
CA LYS A 31 16.42 -8.46 39.18
C LYS A 31 15.09 -7.81 38.89
N GLY A 32 14.31 -7.44 39.91
CA GLY A 32 12.99 -6.82 39.72
C GLY A 32 13.05 -5.49 38.98
N GLN A 33 14.00 -4.62 39.35
CA GLN A 33 14.16 -3.29 38.74
C GLN A 33 14.72 -3.40 37.31
N VAL A 34 15.69 -4.28 37.11
CA VAL A 34 16.29 -4.52 35.78
C VAL A 34 15.24 -5.10 34.82
N LEU A 35 14.41 -6.02 35.29
CA LEU A 35 13.35 -6.64 34.48
C LEU A 35 12.25 -5.62 34.14
N ALA A 36 11.90 -4.73 35.07
CA ALA A 36 10.96 -3.63 34.80
C ALA A 36 11.48 -2.68 33.70
N VAL A 37 12.74 -2.23 33.79
CA VAL A 37 13.36 -1.38 32.75
C VAL A 37 13.43 -2.12 31.41
N GLY A 38 13.87 -3.39 31.43
CA GLY A 38 13.94 -4.22 30.23
C GLY A 38 12.58 -4.38 29.55
N LEU A 39 11.51 -4.58 30.33
CA LEU A 39 10.15 -4.72 29.79
C LEU A 39 9.64 -3.43 29.15
N VAL A 40 9.91 -2.27 29.76
CA VAL A 40 9.53 -0.96 29.20
C VAL A 40 10.29 -0.68 27.91
N ILE A 41 11.59 -1.00 27.85
CA ILE A 41 12.37 -0.87 26.62
C ILE A 41 11.85 -1.83 25.55
N ALA A 42 11.60 -3.09 25.90
CA ALA A 42 11.10 -4.11 24.98
C ALA A 42 9.71 -3.74 24.44
N SER A 43 8.81 -3.19 25.26
CA SER A 43 7.50 -2.74 24.81
C SER A 43 7.61 -1.55 23.86
N GLY A 44 8.45 -0.56 24.18
CA GLY A 44 8.68 0.61 23.30
C GLY A 44 9.28 0.22 21.96
N VAL A 45 10.33 -0.61 21.96
CA VAL A 45 10.95 -1.12 20.73
C VAL A 45 9.98 -2.00 19.96
N GLY A 46 9.21 -2.85 20.64
CA GLY A 46 8.20 -3.70 20.04
C GLY A 46 7.14 -2.89 19.28
N VAL A 47 6.59 -1.85 19.90
CA VAL A 47 5.62 -0.95 19.26
C VAL A 47 6.22 -0.26 18.03
N LEU A 48 7.47 0.21 18.12
CA LEU A 48 8.15 0.86 17.00
C LEU A 48 8.32 -0.11 15.82
N VAL A 49 8.86 -1.30 16.08
CA VAL A 49 9.09 -2.32 15.05
C VAL A 49 7.78 -2.77 14.42
N MET A 50 6.74 -3.03 15.24
CA MET A 50 5.42 -3.39 14.73
C MET A 50 4.85 -2.28 13.83
N SER A 51 4.95 -1.01 14.24
CA SER A 51 4.43 0.11 13.46
C SER A 51 5.13 0.24 12.11
N LEU A 52 6.46 0.15 12.07
CA LEU A 52 7.23 0.20 10.82
C LEU A 52 6.92 -0.98 9.91
N THR A 53 6.81 -2.19 10.49
CA THR A 53 6.48 -3.40 9.73
C THR A 53 5.07 -3.33 9.14
N ALA A 54 4.11 -2.80 9.90
CA ALA A 54 2.74 -2.63 9.44
C ALA A 54 2.65 -1.63 8.28
N LEU A 55 3.40 -0.51 8.36
CA LEU A 55 3.47 0.47 7.28
C LEU A 55 4.04 -0.16 6.00
N ASP A 56 5.18 -0.84 6.10
CA ASP A 56 5.84 -1.49 4.96
C ASP A 56 4.94 -2.54 4.31
N SER A 57 4.26 -3.37 5.13
CA SER A 57 3.32 -4.38 4.64
C SER A 57 2.11 -3.78 3.90
N LEU A 58 1.59 -2.65 4.39
CA LEU A 58 0.48 -1.96 3.75
C LEU A 58 0.91 -1.30 2.43
N GLU A 59 2.09 -0.69 2.39
CA GLU A 59 2.66 -0.09 1.18
C GLU A 59 2.92 -1.15 0.11
N GLU A 60 3.52 -2.29 0.48
CA GLU A 60 3.76 -3.40 -0.43
C GLU A 60 2.44 -3.98 -0.97
N THR A 61 1.45 -4.16 -0.10
CA THR A 61 0.12 -4.66 -0.52
C THR A 61 -0.57 -3.68 -1.47
N ALA A 62 -0.52 -2.38 -1.17
CA ALA A 62 -1.09 -1.35 -2.04
C ALA A 62 -0.39 -1.31 -3.41
N LYS A 63 0.95 -1.38 -3.42
CA LYS A 63 1.74 -1.43 -4.65
C LYS A 63 1.43 -2.67 -5.48
N ALA A 64 1.40 -3.85 -4.87
CA ALA A 64 1.06 -5.10 -5.54
C ALA A 64 -0.36 -5.07 -6.13
N TYR A 65 -1.31 -4.47 -5.41
CA TYR A 65 -2.66 -4.24 -5.91
C TYR A 65 -2.66 -3.32 -7.14
N TYR A 66 -2.00 -2.15 -7.06
CA TYR A 66 -1.93 -1.21 -8.18
C TYR A 66 -1.20 -1.77 -9.40
N GLU A 67 -0.14 -2.54 -9.22
CA GLU A 67 0.55 -3.22 -10.32
C GLU A 67 -0.35 -4.28 -10.97
N ARG A 68 -1.03 -5.12 -10.18
CA ARG A 68 -1.95 -6.15 -10.69
C ARG A 68 -3.10 -5.56 -11.49
N TYR A 69 -3.66 -4.44 -11.04
CA TYR A 69 -4.76 -3.74 -11.71
C TYR A 69 -4.28 -2.65 -12.68
N ARG A 70 -2.96 -2.54 -12.92
CA ARG A 70 -2.33 -1.60 -13.85
C ARG A 70 -2.81 -0.16 -13.62
N PHE A 71 -2.82 0.26 -12.37
CA PHE A 71 -3.25 1.61 -12.01
C PHE A 71 -2.35 2.64 -12.72
N ALA A 72 -2.96 3.65 -13.33
CA ALA A 72 -2.21 4.66 -14.04
C ALA A 72 -1.45 5.55 -13.07
N HIS A 73 -0.18 5.84 -13.39
CA HIS A 73 0.65 6.74 -12.59
C HIS A 73 0.28 8.22 -12.78
N VAL A 74 -0.31 8.57 -13.94
CA VAL A 74 -0.63 9.94 -14.32
C VAL A 74 -2.01 10.00 -14.95
N PHE A 75 -2.77 11.03 -14.59
CA PHE A 75 -4.10 11.31 -15.15
C PHE A 75 -4.11 12.73 -15.72
N ALA A 76 -4.69 12.91 -16.90
CA ALA A 76 -4.86 14.21 -17.54
C ALA A 76 -6.29 14.35 -18.06
N GLY A 77 -6.94 15.48 -17.74
CA GLY A 77 -8.28 15.81 -18.23
C GLY A 77 -8.19 16.82 -19.36
N VAL A 78 -8.79 16.51 -20.51
CA VAL A 78 -8.81 17.39 -21.69
C VAL A 78 -10.23 17.52 -22.23
N LYS A 79 -10.56 18.69 -22.79
CA LYS A 79 -11.84 18.93 -23.49
C LYS A 79 -11.59 18.94 -24.99
N ARG A 80 -12.41 18.21 -25.76
CA ARG A 80 -12.35 18.16 -27.24
C ARG A 80 -10.96 17.75 -27.77
N ALA A 81 -10.41 16.65 -27.28
CA ALA A 81 -9.16 16.09 -27.78
C ALA A 81 -9.43 14.96 -28.79
N PRO A 82 -8.82 14.98 -29.98
CA PRO A 82 -8.91 13.87 -30.92
C PRO A 82 -8.06 12.68 -30.46
N GLU A 83 -8.45 11.46 -30.84
CA GLU A 83 -7.70 10.22 -30.55
C GLU A 83 -6.27 10.22 -31.12
N SER A 84 -5.99 11.06 -32.13
CA SER A 84 -4.62 11.28 -32.63
C SER A 84 -3.67 11.84 -31.58
N LEU A 85 -4.18 12.53 -30.55
CA LEU A 85 -3.37 13.04 -29.45
C LEU A 85 -2.85 11.89 -28.56
N ALA A 86 -3.61 10.81 -28.39
CA ALA A 86 -3.20 9.65 -27.60
C ALA A 86 -1.92 9.02 -28.17
N ARG A 87 -1.83 8.91 -29.50
CA ARG A 87 -0.63 8.44 -30.20
C ARG A 87 0.59 9.33 -29.92
N ARG A 88 0.42 10.64 -30.03
CA ARG A 88 1.51 11.60 -29.73
C ARG A 88 1.98 11.53 -28.27
N ILE A 89 1.07 11.25 -27.33
CA ILE A 89 1.44 11.07 -25.91
C ILE A 89 2.20 9.74 -25.72
N ALA A 90 1.79 8.68 -26.42
CA ALA A 90 2.48 7.39 -26.37
C ALA A 90 3.92 7.46 -26.91
N ASP A 91 4.21 8.39 -27.83
CA ASP A 91 5.56 8.60 -28.37
C ASP A 91 6.50 9.37 -27.42
N ILE A 92 5.99 9.92 -26.31
CA ILE A 92 6.82 10.65 -25.34
C ILE A 92 7.77 9.66 -24.63
N PRO A 93 9.09 9.94 -24.58
CA PRO A 93 10.03 9.09 -23.85
C PRO A 93 9.62 8.88 -22.40
N GLY A 94 9.56 7.61 -21.97
CA GLY A 94 9.13 7.21 -20.62
C GLY A 94 7.63 6.89 -20.48
N VAL A 95 6.81 7.16 -21.50
CA VAL A 95 5.41 6.72 -21.52
C VAL A 95 5.34 5.28 -22.03
N GLN A 96 4.88 4.36 -21.18
CA GLN A 96 4.76 2.95 -21.55
C GLN A 96 3.39 2.61 -22.18
N THR A 97 2.31 3.10 -21.59
CA THR A 97 0.93 2.79 -22.01
C THR A 97 0.07 4.04 -21.87
N VAL A 98 -0.80 4.28 -22.83
CA VAL A 98 -1.79 5.36 -22.82
C VAL A 98 -3.16 4.74 -23.08
N GLU A 99 -4.15 5.09 -22.25
CA GLU A 99 -5.54 4.72 -22.46
C GLU A 99 -6.42 5.96 -22.33
N THR A 100 -7.27 6.20 -23.33
CA THR A 100 -8.23 7.30 -23.35
C THR A 100 -9.56 6.82 -22.77
N ARG A 101 -10.19 7.67 -21.96
CA ARG A 101 -11.51 7.42 -21.38
C ARG A 101 -12.31 8.70 -21.32
N ILE A 102 -13.61 8.58 -21.49
CA ILE A 102 -14.56 9.67 -21.28
C ILE A 102 -14.96 9.64 -19.81
N SER A 103 -14.66 10.72 -19.09
CA SER A 103 -15.13 10.93 -17.72
C SER A 103 -16.02 12.16 -17.68
N LYS A 104 -17.27 12.01 -17.22
CA LYS A 104 -18.22 13.12 -17.11
C LYS A 104 -18.99 13.03 -15.80
N TYR A 105 -19.35 14.20 -15.28
CA TYR A 105 -20.34 14.28 -14.22
C TYR A 105 -21.74 14.27 -14.84
N ALA A 106 -22.66 13.53 -14.23
CA ALA A 106 -24.06 13.43 -14.62
C ALA A 106 -24.94 13.56 -13.38
N ILE A 107 -26.12 14.13 -13.57
CA ILE A 107 -27.16 14.11 -12.54
C ILE A 107 -27.84 12.74 -12.62
N LEU A 108 -27.84 12.02 -11.51
CA LEU A 108 -28.46 10.72 -11.36
C LEU A 108 -29.79 10.90 -10.63
N ASP A 109 -30.85 10.43 -11.27
CA ASP A 109 -32.14 10.24 -10.63
C ASP A 109 -32.16 8.84 -10.03
N LEU A 110 -32.22 8.77 -8.70
CA LEU A 110 -32.09 7.52 -7.95
C LEU A 110 -33.37 7.27 -7.16
N PRO A 111 -33.94 6.05 -7.22
CA PRO A 111 -35.05 5.67 -6.38
C PRO A 111 -34.73 5.94 -4.91
N HIS A 112 -35.67 6.54 -4.18
CA HIS A 112 -35.55 6.82 -2.75
C HIS A 112 -34.53 7.91 -2.36
N PHE A 113 -34.06 8.72 -3.32
CA PHE A 113 -33.28 9.93 -3.05
C PHE A 113 -34.10 11.17 -3.39
N ALA A 114 -34.34 12.05 -2.39
CA ALA A 114 -35.20 13.22 -2.58
C ALA A 114 -34.55 14.31 -3.45
N ASP A 115 -33.21 14.43 -3.36
CA ASP A 115 -32.44 15.39 -4.15
C ASP A 115 -31.64 14.66 -5.24
N PRO A 116 -31.49 15.23 -6.45
CA PRO A 116 -30.70 14.61 -7.50
C PRO A 116 -29.22 14.45 -7.08
N ALA A 117 -28.67 13.25 -7.24
CA ALA A 117 -27.28 12.98 -6.91
C ALA A 117 -26.34 13.31 -8.07
N ILE A 118 -25.15 13.81 -7.79
CA ILE A 118 -24.11 14.00 -8.83
C ILE A 118 -23.27 12.73 -8.89
N GLY A 119 -23.37 12.00 -10.00
CA GLY A 119 -22.54 10.85 -10.32
C GLY A 119 -21.38 11.21 -11.24
N ARG A 120 -20.31 10.41 -11.19
CA ARG A 120 -19.21 10.46 -12.16
C ARG A 120 -19.26 9.20 -13.03
N LEU A 121 -19.56 9.39 -14.30
CA LEU A 121 -19.57 8.33 -15.31
C LEU A 121 -18.20 8.24 -15.96
N ILE A 122 -17.65 7.03 -16.02
CA ILE A 122 -16.38 6.74 -16.66
C ILE A 122 -16.64 5.67 -17.71
N SER A 123 -16.25 5.93 -18.95
CA SER A 123 -16.38 4.96 -20.03
C SER A 123 -15.47 3.75 -19.80
N ILE A 124 -15.97 2.61 -20.21
CA ILE A 124 -15.21 1.37 -20.34
C ILE A 124 -14.86 1.15 -21.82
N PRO A 125 -13.78 0.42 -22.14
CA PRO A 125 -13.45 0.07 -23.51
C PRO A 125 -14.60 -0.69 -24.16
N GLU A 126 -14.92 -0.38 -25.42
CA GLU A 126 -15.94 -1.10 -26.19
C GLU A 126 -15.53 -2.55 -26.47
N HIS A 127 -14.21 -2.78 -26.62
CA HIS A 127 -13.63 -4.08 -26.96
C HIS A 127 -12.45 -4.40 -26.05
N GLY A 128 -12.43 -5.63 -25.53
CA GLY A 128 -11.35 -6.14 -24.69
C GLY A 128 -11.35 -5.59 -23.26
N GLU A 129 -10.28 -5.90 -22.54
CA GLU A 129 -10.07 -5.40 -21.17
C GLU A 129 -9.38 -4.03 -21.19
N SER A 130 -9.60 -3.23 -20.15
CA SER A 130 -8.85 -2.00 -19.94
C SER A 130 -7.34 -2.28 -19.84
N LEU A 131 -6.55 -1.47 -20.53
CA LEU A 131 -5.10 -1.58 -20.53
C LEU A 131 -4.51 -1.07 -19.21
N LEU A 132 -5.12 -0.02 -18.67
CA LEU A 132 -4.85 0.67 -17.42
C LEU A 132 -6.12 0.75 -16.58
N ASN A 133 -5.95 0.87 -15.26
CA ASN A 133 -7.05 0.98 -14.30
C ASN A 133 -8.08 -0.15 -14.50
N LYS A 134 -7.61 -1.40 -14.49
CA LYS A 134 -8.49 -2.57 -14.56
C LYS A 134 -9.44 -2.58 -13.37
N LEU A 135 -10.68 -2.95 -13.63
CA LEU A 135 -11.69 -3.06 -12.59
C LEU A 135 -11.52 -4.37 -11.82
N ALA A 136 -11.45 -4.28 -10.50
CA ALA A 136 -11.55 -5.42 -9.60
C ALA A 136 -13.03 -5.77 -9.42
N LEU A 137 -13.51 -6.77 -10.15
CA LEU A 137 -14.90 -7.18 -10.07
C LEU A 137 -15.16 -7.91 -8.74
N ARG A 138 -15.99 -7.31 -7.88
CA ARG A 138 -16.42 -7.93 -6.62
C ARG A 138 -17.55 -8.92 -6.83
N GLN A 139 -18.53 -8.55 -7.63
CA GLN A 139 -19.74 -9.32 -7.87
C GLN A 139 -20.30 -9.05 -9.27
N GLY A 140 -21.03 -10.01 -9.82
CA GLY A 140 -21.68 -9.89 -11.13
C GLY A 140 -20.73 -10.10 -12.31
N ARG A 141 -20.82 -9.24 -13.32
CA ARG A 141 -20.00 -9.28 -14.54
C ARG A 141 -19.75 -7.87 -15.07
N LEU A 142 -18.72 -7.73 -15.90
CA LEU A 142 -18.55 -6.52 -16.71
C LEU A 142 -19.69 -6.39 -17.73
N VAL A 143 -19.88 -5.15 -18.20
CA VAL A 143 -20.80 -4.82 -19.30
C VAL A 143 -20.41 -5.63 -20.53
N ALA A 144 -21.38 -6.30 -21.14
CA ALA A 144 -21.12 -7.06 -22.34
C ALA A 144 -20.97 -6.14 -23.57
N PRO A 145 -20.11 -6.46 -24.54
CA PRO A 145 -20.00 -5.70 -25.78
C PRO A 145 -21.37 -5.55 -26.46
N GLY A 146 -21.72 -4.33 -26.86
CA GLY A 146 -23.00 -4.02 -27.52
C GLY A 146 -24.22 -3.90 -26.58
N ARG A 147 -24.06 -3.99 -25.26
CA ARG A 147 -25.13 -3.71 -24.28
C ARG A 147 -24.99 -2.29 -23.74
N GLU A 148 -25.80 -1.36 -24.27
CA GLU A 148 -25.74 0.06 -23.87
C GLU A 148 -26.44 0.36 -22.52
N ASN A 149 -27.25 -0.57 -22.02
CA ASN A 149 -28.07 -0.37 -20.81
C ASN A 149 -27.49 -1.06 -19.57
N GLU A 150 -26.19 -1.33 -19.56
CA GLU A 150 -25.50 -1.97 -18.43
C GLU A 150 -24.43 -1.02 -17.88
N VAL A 151 -24.28 -1.01 -16.56
CA VAL A 151 -23.29 -0.19 -15.85
C VAL A 151 -22.64 -1.01 -14.74
N VAL A 152 -21.37 -0.73 -14.47
CA VAL A 152 -20.68 -1.24 -13.28
C VAL A 152 -20.66 -0.13 -12.24
N LEU A 153 -21.11 -0.44 -11.04
CA LEU A 153 -21.15 0.49 -9.92
C LEU A 153 -19.90 0.33 -9.05
N SER A 154 -19.47 1.41 -8.41
CA SER A 154 -18.50 1.28 -7.32
C SER A 154 -19.16 0.62 -6.12
N GLU A 155 -18.41 -0.24 -5.43
CA GLU A 155 -18.88 -0.96 -4.23
C GLU A 155 -19.51 -0.02 -3.18
N PRO A 156 -18.87 1.11 -2.79
CA PRO A 156 -19.49 2.04 -1.82
C PRO A 156 -20.80 2.68 -2.31
N PHE A 157 -20.96 2.86 -3.63
CA PHE A 157 -22.20 3.41 -4.18
C PHE A 157 -23.30 2.35 -4.18
N ALA A 158 -22.97 1.10 -4.53
CA ALA A 158 -23.91 -0.01 -4.45
C ALA A 158 -24.43 -0.20 -3.02
N ASP A 159 -23.52 -0.23 -2.04
CA ASP A 159 -23.85 -0.39 -0.63
C ASP A 159 -24.72 0.75 -0.09
N ALA A 160 -24.35 2.00 -0.38
CA ALA A 160 -25.09 3.18 0.10
C ALA A 160 -26.52 3.24 -0.43
N HIS A 161 -26.77 2.69 -1.62
CA HIS A 161 -28.10 2.66 -2.25
C HIS A 161 -28.82 1.32 -2.09
N GLY A 162 -28.25 0.37 -1.33
CA GLY A 162 -28.86 -0.94 -1.10
C GLY A 162 -29.01 -1.78 -2.36
N PHE A 163 -28.20 -1.52 -3.38
CA PHE A 163 -28.17 -2.34 -4.58
C PHE A 163 -27.52 -3.67 -4.24
N VAL A 164 -28.34 -4.71 -4.05
CA VAL A 164 -27.87 -6.08 -3.90
C VAL A 164 -27.43 -6.58 -5.28
N LEU A 165 -26.12 -6.69 -5.47
CA LEU A 165 -25.50 -7.27 -6.67
C LEU A 165 -25.61 -8.80 -6.68
#